data_AF-A0A560JCN9-F1
#
_entry.id   AF-A0A560JCN9-F1
#
_cell.length_a   1.000
_cell.length_b   1.000
_cell.length_c   1.000
_cell.angle_alpha   90.00
_cell.angle_beta   90.00
_cell.angle_gamma   90.00
#
_symmetry.space_group_name_H-M   'P 1'
#
loop_
_entity.id
_entity.type
_entity.pdbx_description
1 polymer ?
#
loop_
_entity_poly.entity_id
_entity_poly.type
_entity_poly.pdbx_seq_one_letter_code
_entity_poly.pdbx_strand_id
1 'polypeptide(L)'
;MRTLLHAGLLMAALATFPAHAATDSAPAVNAESGQGRAEAAGTGLLGLPGPAATLTTLEGERIDLGAYYGKKPVYLKFWATWCVPCREQMPGFEADYEALGDRMAIIAVNTGFNDKPATVRDFRQKMGLRMPVAVDDGSLAAALNLRVTPQHVVIGRDGRILYVGHLADDKLHQALRAALAEGESAAGIAAAPGHPQEASYKPGDILPGLTTSITTGQAFPVGGPSRDGKPRAVLFFSPWCESYLATSRPAMAAACRQAREVASSLADQGQAHWLGVASGLWASAKDLADYQANPKTAVPSGLPLTLDADGHLFRAFGVREVPSLAIIDAKGRITRILGPEEITLATAQRTVAQAR
;
A
#
# COMPACT_ATOMS: atom_id res chain seq x y z
N MET A 1 30.15 23.78 84.28
CA MET A 1 28.84 23.10 84.11
C MET A 1 27.97 24.03 83.25
N ARG A 2 28.00 23.96 81.91
CA ARG A 2 27.19 23.08 81.03
C ARG A 2 25.72 23.09 81.48
N THR A 3 24.70 23.62 80.78
CA THR A 3 24.51 23.91 79.35
C THR A 3 23.28 24.83 79.20
N LEU A 4 23.37 25.95 78.46
CA LEU A 4 22.23 26.81 78.10
C LEU A 4 21.71 26.41 76.71
N LEU A 5 20.46 25.94 76.64
CA LEU A 5 19.75 25.69 75.38
C LEU A 5 19.49 27.02 74.66
N HIS A 6 20.08 27.19 73.48
CA HIS A 6 19.65 28.21 72.51
C HIS A 6 18.70 27.55 71.52
N ALA A 7 17.44 28.00 71.49
CA ALA A 7 16.47 27.66 70.46
C ALA A 7 16.83 28.43 69.18
N GLY A 8 17.43 27.74 68.21
CA GLY A 8 17.67 28.25 66.87
C GLY A 8 16.41 28.13 66.01
N LEU A 9 15.86 29.26 65.59
CA LEU A 9 14.78 29.37 64.63
C LEU A 9 15.32 29.01 63.23
N LEU A 10 15.01 27.82 62.70
CA LEU A 10 15.29 27.48 61.29
C LEU A 10 14.23 28.14 60.40
N MET A 11 14.59 29.21 59.69
CA MET A 11 13.86 29.64 58.49
C MET A 11 14.14 28.63 57.37
N ALA A 12 13.14 27.82 57.03
CA ALA A 12 13.17 27.01 55.82
C ALA A 12 12.99 27.94 54.61
N ALA A 13 14.05 28.16 53.84
CA ALA A 13 13.95 28.78 52.53
C ALA A 13 13.25 27.81 51.57
N LEU A 14 12.00 28.13 51.20
CA LEU A 14 11.28 27.46 50.11
C LEU A 14 11.99 27.78 48.79
N ALA A 15 12.83 26.85 48.33
CA ALA A 15 13.34 26.87 46.98
C ALA A 15 12.18 26.56 46.02
N THR A 16 11.64 27.58 45.38
CA THR A 16 10.71 27.44 44.25
C THR A 16 11.49 26.90 43.06
N PHE A 17 11.41 25.58 42.85
CA PHE A 17 11.85 24.97 41.60
C PHE A 17 10.94 25.47 40.47
N PRO A 18 11.48 26.03 39.36
CA PRO A 18 10.67 26.31 38.20
C PRO A 18 10.19 24.97 37.63
N ALA A 19 8.88 24.78 37.63
CA ALA A 19 8.24 23.70 36.89
C ALA A 19 8.59 23.88 35.41
N HIS A 20 9.61 23.17 34.93
CA HIS A 20 9.80 22.94 33.52
C HIS A 20 8.61 22.09 33.08
N ALA A 21 7.62 22.74 32.48
CA ALA A 21 6.61 22.06 31.69
C ALA A 21 7.35 21.34 30.56
N ALA A 22 7.59 20.04 30.75
CA ALA A 22 7.94 19.15 29.67
C ALA A 22 6.79 19.20 28.68
N THR A 23 7.01 19.91 27.58
CA THR A 23 6.17 19.76 26.40
C THR A 23 6.50 18.38 25.86
N ASP A 24 5.67 17.40 26.20
CA ASP A 24 5.62 16.11 25.50
C ASP A 24 5.16 16.41 24.06
N SER A 25 6.11 16.84 23.22
CA SER A 25 5.95 16.78 21.79
C SER A 25 6.01 15.31 21.42
N ALA A 26 4.85 14.74 21.10
CA ALA A 26 4.76 13.43 20.47
C ALA A 26 5.82 13.35 19.36
N PRO A 27 6.61 12.26 19.28
CA PRO A 27 7.67 12.16 18.30
C PRO A 27 7.10 12.45 16.91
N ALA A 28 7.71 13.41 16.21
CA ALA A 28 7.29 13.77 14.87
C ALA A 28 7.21 12.49 14.04
N VAL A 29 6.00 12.17 13.55
CA VAL A 29 5.77 11.02 12.69
C VAL A 29 6.69 11.17 11.50
N ASN A 30 7.69 10.29 11.38
CA ASN A 30 8.51 10.25 10.17
C ASN A 30 7.59 9.78 9.03
N ALA A 31 7.09 10.72 8.23
CA ALA A 31 6.18 10.48 7.13
C ALA A 31 6.76 9.49 6.08
N GLU A 32 8.07 9.27 6.08
CA GLU A 32 8.74 8.32 5.19
C GLU A 32 8.78 6.90 5.76
N SER A 33 8.66 6.73 7.08
CA SER A 33 8.61 5.42 7.74
C SER A 33 7.34 4.65 7.38
N GLY A 34 7.36 3.32 7.51
CA GLY A 34 6.17 2.51 7.31
C GLY A 34 5.01 2.94 8.21
N GLN A 35 5.29 3.25 9.48
CA GLN A 35 4.27 3.75 10.42
C GLN A 35 3.68 5.08 9.97
N GLY A 36 4.52 6.04 9.58
CA GLY A 36 4.04 7.35 9.15
C GLY A 36 3.17 7.28 7.89
N ARG A 37 3.49 6.40 6.95
CA ARG A 37 2.65 6.17 5.76
C ARG A 37 1.29 5.58 6.11
N ALA A 38 1.24 4.59 7.01
CA ALA A 38 -0.01 3.98 7.45
C ALA A 38 -0.88 4.97 8.26
N GLU A 39 -0.29 5.71 9.19
CA GLU A 39 -1.02 6.71 9.99
C GLU A 39 -1.57 7.83 9.09
N ALA A 40 -0.77 8.35 8.15
CA ALA A 40 -1.21 9.35 7.19
C ALA A 40 -2.34 8.84 6.29
N ALA A 41 -2.28 7.57 5.88
CA ALA A 41 -3.35 6.92 5.14
C ALA A 41 -4.65 6.80 5.98
N GLY A 42 -4.51 6.60 7.29
CA GLY A 42 -5.60 6.44 8.25
C GLY A 42 -6.27 7.73 8.72
N THR A 43 -5.60 8.88 8.66
CA THR A 43 -6.12 10.15 9.21
C THR A 43 -7.54 10.48 8.73
N GLY A 44 -7.85 10.22 7.46
CA GLY A 44 -9.19 10.45 6.89
C GLY A 44 -10.20 9.32 7.13
N LEU A 45 -9.80 8.20 7.73
CA LEU A 45 -10.60 7.00 7.94
C LEU A 45 -11.03 6.81 9.41
N LEU A 46 -10.24 7.30 10.36
CA LEU A 46 -10.51 7.09 11.79
C LEU A 46 -11.90 7.63 12.19
N GLY A 47 -12.68 6.80 12.88
CA GLY A 47 -14.04 7.10 13.32
C GLY A 47 -15.12 6.94 12.23
N LEU A 48 -14.75 6.78 10.96
CA LEU A 48 -15.68 6.50 9.87
C LEU A 48 -16.12 5.02 9.88
N PRO A 49 -17.29 4.70 9.30
CA PRO A 49 -17.68 3.31 9.08
C PRO A 49 -16.65 2.56 8.24
N GLY A 50 -16.35 1.33 8.64
CA GLY A 50 -15.63 0.37 7.83
C GLY A 50 -16.40 0.06 6.54
N PRO A 51 -15.70 -0.34 5.46
CA PRO A 51 -16.33 -0.61 4.19
C PRO A 51 -17.20 -1.86 4.23
N ALA A 52 -18.30 -1.86 3.48
CA ALA A 52 -19.02 -3.07 3.11
C ALA A 52 -18.24 -3.74 1.98
N ALA A 53 -17.57 -4.85 2.30
CA ALA A 53 -16.76 -5.58 1.35
C ALA A 53 -16.94 -7.08 1.54
N THR A 54 -16.97 -7.80 0.42
CA THR A 54 -16.94 -9.27 0.40
C THR A 54 -15.59 -9.74 -0.09
N LEU A 55 -14.86 -10.45 0.76
CA LEU A 55 -13.57 -11.05 0.46
C LEU A 55 -13.73 -12.52 0.10
N THR A 56 -12.82 -13.04 -0.72
CA THR A 56 -12.71 -14.48 -0.98
C THR A 56 -11.41 -15.00 -0.38
N THR A 57 -11.49 -16.04 0.44
CA THR A 57 -10.32 -16.69 1.03
C THR A 57 -9.57 -17.53 0.00
N LEU A 58 -8.32 -17.92 0.32
CA LEU A 58 -7.54 -18.84 -0.52
C LEU A 58 -8.22 -20.19 -0.73
N GLU A 59 -9.09 -20.57 0.20
CA GLU A 59 -9.91 -21.78 0.21
C GLU A 59 -11.28 -21.59 -0.48
N GLY A 60 -11.59 -20.37 -0.95
CA GLY A 60 -12.82 -20.06 -1.68
C GLY A 60 -14.03 -19.68 -0.81
N GLU A 61 -13.84 -19.54 0.51
CA GLU A 61 -14.87 -19.06 1.42
C GLU A 61 -15.12 -17.55 1.21
N ARG A 62 -16.38 -17.11 1.33
CA ARG A 62 -16.74 -15.70 1.26
C ARG A 62 -16.83 -15.11 2.66
N ILE A 63 -16.12 -14.01 2.89
CA ILE A 63 -16.19 -13.23 4.12
C ILE A 63 -16.87 -11.90 3.81
N ASP A 64 -18.04 -11.65 4.39
CA ASP A 64 -18.70 -10.33 4.37
C ASP A 64 -18.27 -9.52 5.60
N LEU A 65 -17.48 -8.47 5.40
CA LEU A 65 -17.02 -7.61 6.49
C LEU A 65 -18.18 -6.90 7.19
N GLY A 66 -19.19 -6.47 6.43
CA GLY A 66 -20.35 -5.76 6.99
C GLY A 66 -21.17 -6.62 7.94
N ALA A 67 -21.15 -7.94 7.75
CA ALA A 67 -21.85 -8.88 8.60
C ALA A 67 -21.28 -8.99 10.03
N TYR A 68 -20.06 -8.49 10.28
CA TYR A 68 -19.45 -8.43 11.61
C TYR A 68 -19.83 -7.18 12.40
N TYR A 69 -20.15 -6.07 11.72
CA TYR A 69 -20.49 -4.81 12.39
C TYR A 69 -21.77 -4.98 13.22
N GLY A 70 -21.74 -4.45 14.44
CA GLY A 70 -22.71 -4.67 15.51
C GLY A 70 -22.58 -6.03 16.24
N LYS A 71 -21.72 -6.96 15.78
CA LYS A 71 -21.58 -8.31 16.37
C LYS A 71 -20.21 -8.57 16.98
N LYS A 72 -19.14 -8.27 16.26
CA LYS A 72 -17.76 -8.42 16.75
C LYS A 72 -16.81 -7.44 16.07
N PRO A 73 -15.75 -6.98 16.76
CA PRO A 73 -14.68 -6.22 16.13
C PRO A 73 -13.98 -6.98 15.00
N VAL A 74 -13.34 -6.25 14.10
CA VAL A 74 -12.57 -6.80 12.99
C VAL A 74 -11.13 -6.28 13.05
N TYR A 75 -10.15 -7.16 12.90
CA TYR A 75 -8.75 -6.82 12.74
C TYR A 75 -8.25 -7.37 11.41
N LEU A 76 -7.91 -6.45 10.50
CA LEU A 76 -7.36 -6.74 9.19
C LEU A 76 -5.87 -6.46 9.20
N LYS A 77 -5.07 -7.39 8.65
CA LYS A 77 -3.66 -7.14 8.35
C LYS A 77 -3.43 -7.29 6.85
N PHE A 78 -3.21 -6.17 6.16
CA PHE A 78 -2.80 -6.18 4.76
C PHE A 78 -1.35 -6.61 4.65
N TRP A 79 -1.07 -7.54 3.74
CA TRP A 79 0.27 -8.11 3.63
C TRP A 79 0.57 -8.66 2.23
N ALA A 80 1.82 -9.05 2.01
CA ALA A 80 2.24 -9.81 0.84
C ALA A 80 3.39 -10.75 1.21
N THR A 81 3.56 -11.85 0.48
CA THR A 81 4.60 -12.84 0.78
C THR A 81 6.01 -12.33 0.48
N TRP A 82 6.18 -11.29 -0.34
CA TRP A 82 7.46 -10.61 -0.56
C TRP A 82 7.82 -9.59 0.53
N CYS A 83 6.84 -9.14 1.31
CA CYS A 83 7.02 -8.08 2.30
C CYS A 83 7.70 -8.64 3.55
N VAL A 84 8.96 -8.30 3.75
CA VAL A 84 9.78 -8.73 4.89
C VAL A 84 9.15 -8.39 6.25
N PRO A 85 8.77 -7.13 6.56
CA PRO A 85 8.17 -6.81 7.86
C PRO A 85 6.83 -7.52 8.06
N CYS A 86 6.08 -7.80 6.99
CA CYS A 86 4.83 -8.55 7.08
C CYS A 86 5.09 -9.95 7.64
N ARG A 87 6.11 -10.63 7.10
CA ARG A 87 6.52 -11.99 7.47
C ARG A 87 7.02 -12.04 8.92
N GLU A 88 7.82 -11.06 9.32
CA GLU A 88 8.34 -10.95 10.70
C GLU A 88 7.20 -10.78 11.71
N GLN A 89 6.14 -10.06 11.34
CA GLN A 89 4.96 -9.85 12.18
C GLN A 89 3.92 -10.98 12.09
N MET A 90 4.08 -12.00 11.23
CA MET A 90 3.07 -13.05 11.10
C MET A 90 2.92 -13.95 12.33
N PRO A 91 4.00 -14.35 13.05
CA PRO A 91 3.85 -15.14 14.27
C PRO A 91 3.04 -14.43 15.36
N GLY A 92 3.25 -13.13 15.56
CA GLY A 92 2.44 -12.33 16.51
C GLY A 92 0.97 -12.24 16.08
N PHE A 93 0.72 -12.03 14.79
CA PHE A 93 -0.63 -11.98 14.24
C PHE A 93 -1.37 -13.32 14.36
N GLU A 94 -0.67 -14.46 14.19
CA GLU A 94 -1.23 -15.78 14.50
C GLU A 94 -1.55 -15.90 15.99
N ALA A 95 -0.63 -15.51 16.88
CA ALA A 95 -0.88 -15.56 18.33
C ALA A 95 -2.12 -14.74 18.76
N ASP A 96 -2.33 -13.56 18.17
CA ASP A 96 -3.55 -12.76 18.38
C ASP A 96 -4.79 -13.51 17.91
N TYR A 97 -4.73 -14.18 16.75
CA TYR A 97 -5.82 -15.03 16.25
C TYR A 97 -6.15 -16.17 17.22
N GLU A 98 -5.14 -16.88 17.73
CA GLU A 98 -5.37 -17.98 18.68
C GLU A 98 -5.95 -17.49 20.01
N ALA A 99 -5.47 -16.34 20.51
CA ALA A 99 -5.82 -15.82 21.83
C ALA A 99 -7.19 -15.12 21.85
N LEU A 100 -7.52 -14.38 20.79
CA LEU A 100 -8.75 -13.61 20.71
C LEU A 100 -9.91 -14.42 20.12
N GLY A 101 -9.62 -15.39 19.25
CA GLY A 101 -10.56 -16.37 18.73
C GLY A 101 -11.90 -15.76 18.31
N ASP A 102 -13.00 -16.28 18.84
CA ASP A 102 -14.36 -15.86 18.47
C ASP A 102 -14.73 -14.42 18.85
N ARG A 103 -13.94 -13.78 19.74
CA ARG A 103 -14.20 -12.42 20.24
C ARG A 103 -13.91 -11.34 19.19
N MET A 104 -13.13 -11.66 18.15
CA MET A 104 -12.73 -10.73 17.09
C MET A 104 -12.55 -11.45 15.76
N ALA A 105 -13.03 -10.88 14.66
CA ALA A 105 -12.71 -11.38 13.32
C ALA A 105 -11.30 -10.94 12.92
N ILE A 106 -10.32 -11.85 12.94
CA ILE A 106 -8.93 -11.58 12.58
C ILE A 106 -8.64 -12.18 11.21
N ILE A 107 -8.32 -11.34 10.22
CA ILE A 107 -8.22 -11.73 8.81
C ILE A 107 -6.91 -11.21 8.20
N ALA A 108 -6.13 -12.13 7.63
CA ALA A 108 -4.97 -11.76 6.84
C ALA A 108 -5.42 -11.41 5.42
N VAL A 109 -5.19 -10.18 4.97
CA VAL A 109 -5.59 -9.71 3.63
C VAL A 109 -4.35 -9.63 2.74
N ASN A 110 -4.11 -10.64 1.92
CA ASN A 110 -3.05 -10.57 0.92
C ASN A 110 -3.46 -9.56 -0.16
N THR A 111 -2.58 -8.62 -0.50
CA THR A 111 -2.92 -7.54 -1.45
C THR A 111 -3.07 -8.04 -2.89
N GLY A 112 -2.64 -9.27 -3.21
CA GLY A 112 -2.57 -9.77 -4.58
C GLY A 112 -1.62 -8.97 -5.50
N PHE A 113 -0.84 -8.03 -4.94
CA PHE A 113 0.12 -7.22 -5.68
C PHE A 113 1.48 -7.92 -5.68
N ASN A 114 2.03 -8.24 -6.85
CA ASN A 114 3.25 -9.06 -7.00
C ASN A 114 3.19 -10.41 -6.27
N ASP A 115 1.99 -10.98 -6.14
CA ASP A 115 1.79 -12.22 -5.39
C ASP A 115 0.79 -13.13 -6.09
N LYS A 116 1.16 -14.39 -6.26
CA LYS A 116 0.32 -15.40 -6.93
C LYS A 116 -0.39 -16.24 -5.87
N PRO A 117 -1.68 -16.60 -6.02
CA PRO A 117 -2.41 -17.37 -5.01
C PRO A 117 -1.72 -18.67 -4.57
N ALA A 118 -0.99 -19.33 -5.47
CA ALA A 118 -0.16 -20.49 -5.14
C ALA A 118 0.96 -20.14 -4.14
N THR A 119 1.73 -19.08 -4.40
CA THR A 119 2.78 -18.59 -3.49
C THR A 119 2.23 -18.23 -2.11
N VAL A 120 1.03 -17.64 -2.05
CA VAL A 120 0.37 -17.32 -0.78
C VAL A 120 -0.02 -18.59 -0.01
N ARG A 121 -0.57 -19.60 -0.70
CA ARG A 121 -0.89 -20.90 -0.10
C ARG A 121 0.35 -21.61 0.46
N ASP A 122 1.43 -21.66 -0.32
CA ASP A 122 2.70 -22.27 0.12
C ASP A 122 3.26 -21.57 1.35
N PHE A 123 3.21 -20.23 1.38
CA PHE A 123 3.65 -19.45 2.52
C PHE A 123 2.77 -19.72 3.76
N ARG A 124 1.44 -19.72 3.61
CA ARG A 124 0.48 -20.01 4.68
C ARG A 124 0.79 -21.37 5.32
N GLN A 125 0.97 -22.41 4.50
CA GLN A 125 1.29 -23.76 4.97
C GLN A 125 2.65 -23.80 5.68
N LYS A 126 3.69 -23.21 5.09
CA LYS A 126 5.04 -23.19 5.65
C LYS A 126 5.10 -22.51 7.02
N MET A 127 4.32 -21.45 7.21
CA MET A 127 4.27 -20.68 8.45
C MET A 127 3.27 -21.24 9.47
N GLY A 128 2.47 -22.24 9.10
CA GLY A 128 1.44 -22.81 9.98
C GLY A 128 0.30 -21.86 10.31
N LEU A 129 -0.01 -20.90 9.41
CA LEU A 129 -1.02 -19.87 9.66
C LEU A 129 -2.44 -20.46 9.59
N ARG A 130 -3.23 -20.26 10.63
CA ARG A 130 -4.57 -20.84 10.76
C ARG A 130 -5.68 -19.82 10.55
N MET A 131 -5.41 -18.53 10.73
CA MET A 131 -6.40 -17.49 10.46
C MET A 131 -6.84 -17.50 8.98
N PRO A 132 -8.07 -17.01 8.67
CA PRO A 132 -8.50 -16.81 7.31
C PRO A 132 -7.53 -15.90 6.53
N VAL A 133 -7.13 -16.36 5.34
CA VAL A 133 -6.31 -15.57 4.41
C VAL A 133 -7.15 -15.24 3.19
N ALA A 134 -7.52 -13.96 3.05
CA ALA A 134 -8.20 -13.42 1.88
C ALA A 134 -7.19 -12.90 0.85
N VAL A 135 -7.58 -12.95 -0.43
CA VAL A 135 -6.87 -12.23 -1.50
C VAL A 135 -7.73 -11.06 -1.92
N ASP A 136 -7.21 -9.84 -1.74
CA ASP A 136 -7.87 -8.62 -2.16
C ASP A 136 -7.77 -8.46 -3.69
N ASP A 137 -8.86 -8.00 -4.31
CA ASP A 137 -8.91 -7.62 -5.71
C ASP A 137 -8.57 -6.14 -5.92
N GLY A 138 -8.09 -5.48 -4.87
CA GLY A 138 -7.70 -4.07 -4.84
C GLY A 138 -8.81 -3.13 -4.39
N SER A 139 -10.06 -3.59 -4.33
CA SER A 139 -11.20 -2.79 -3.87
C SER A 139 -11.10 -2.47 -2.39
N LEU A 140 -10.73 -3.45 -1.55
CA LEU A 140 -10.61 -3.21 -0.12
C LEU A 140 -9.37 -2.38 0.19
N ALA A 141 -8.24 -2.63 -0.50
CA ALA A 141 -7.06 -1.77 -0.40
C ALA A 141 -7.37 -0.31 -0.78
N ALA A 142 -8.18 -0.07 -1.82
CA ALA A 142 -8.61 1.28 -2.17
C ALA A 142 -9.49 1.91 -1.08
N ALA A 143 -10.49 1.17 -0.58
CA ALA A 143 -11.42 1.65 0.44
C ALA A 143 -10.75 1.97 1.78
N LEU A 144 -9.69 1.23 2.14
CA LEU A 144 -8.90 1.45 3.34
C LEU A 144 -7.60 2.21 3.08
N ASN A 145 -7.53 2.90 1.94
CA ASN A 145 -6.45 3.79 1.55
C ASN A 145 -5.04 3.17 1.74
N LEU A 146 -4.86 1.91 1.33
CA LEU A 146 -3.61 1.17 1.53
C LEU A 146 -2.42 1.94 0.92
N ARG A 147 -1.40 2.22 1.74
CA ARG A 147 -0.15 2.89 1.30
C ARG A 147 1.12 2.12 1.61
N VAL A 148 1.04 1.12 2.48
CA VAL A 148 2.20 0.36 2.96
C VAL A 148 1.79 -1.06 3.31
N THR A 149 2.72 -1.99 3.34
CA THR A 149 2.51 -3.33 3.92
C THR A 149 3.61 -3.64 4.94
N PRO A 150 3.31 -4.20 6.13
CA PRO A 150 1.97 -4.44 6.62
C PRO A 150 1.21 -3.14 6.88
N GLN A 151 -0.11 -3.18 6.73
CA GLN A 151 -1.02 -2.16 7.23
C GLN A 151 -2.09 -2.87 8.05
N HIS A 152 -2.11 -2.56 9.34
CA HIS A 152 -3.09 -3.02 10.31
C HIS A 152 -4.26 -2.08 10.31
N VAL A 153 -5.47 -2.63 10.31
CA VAL A 153 -6.71 -1.87 10.47
C VAL A 153 -7.54 -2.55 11.54
N VAL A 154 -7.91 -1.81 12.59
CA VAL A 154 -8.84 -2.29 13.62
C VAL A 154 -10.15 -1.56 13.45
N ILE A 155 -11.23 -2.32 13.33
CA ILE A 155 -12.60 -1.83 13.23
C ILE A 155 -13.32 -2.29 14.50
N GLY A 156 -13.94 -1.34 15.19
CA GLY A 156 -14.74 -1.56 16.40
C GLY A 156 -15.92 -2.49 16.14
N ARG A 157 -16.53 -2.97 17.23
CA ARG A 157 -17.78 -3.73 17.15
C ARG A 157 -18.87 -2.87 16.55
N ASP A 158 -18.89 -1.57 16.82
CA ASP A 158 -19.86 -0.66 16.21
C ASP A 158 -19.68 -0.50 14.69
N GLY A 159 -18.54 -0.92 14.12
CA GLY A 159 -18.21 -0.81 12.71
C GLY A 159 -17.34 0.40 12.37
N ARG A 160 -16.86 1.19 13.34
CA ARG A 160 -15.95 2.32 13.10
C ARG A 160 -14.50 1.90 13.03
N ILE A 161 -13.72 2.52 12.16
CA ILE A 161 -12.28 2.31 12.10
C ILE A 161 -11.63 3.00 13.31
N LEU A 162 -11.00 2.22 14.19
CA LEU A 162 -10.37 2.70 15.42
C LEU A 162 -8.86 2.92 15.26
N TYR A 163 -8.23 2.21 14.33
CA TYR A 163 -6.78 2.25 14.16
C TYR A 163 -6.38 1.91 12.73
N VAL A 164 -5.36 2.63 12.24
CA VAL A 164 -4.61 2.29 11.02
C VAL A 164 -3.11 2.50 11.33
N GLY A 165 -2.29 1.47 11.11
CA GLY A 165 -0.86 1.53 11.43
C GLY A 165 -0.05 0.43 10.74
N HIS A 166 1.27 0.45 10.91
CA HIS A 166 2.20 -0.48 10.27
C HIS A 166 2.88 -1.41 11.29
N LEU A 167 3.21 -0.88 12.47
CA LEU A 167 3.89 -1.61 13.52
C LEU A 167 2.90 -2.49 14.29
N ALA A 168 3.37 -3.66 14.72
CA ALA A 168 2.69 -4.51 15.70
C ALA A 168 3.14 -4.10 17.10
N ASP A 169 2.73 -2.89 17.53
CA ASP A 169 3.21 -2.24 18.75
C ASP A 169 2.10 -2.07 19.81
N ASP A 170 2.42 -1.36 20.91
CA ASP A 170 1.47 -1.11 21.99
C ASP A 170 0.25 -0.30 21.54
N LYS A 171 0.36 0.56 20.52
CA LYS A 171 -0.77 1.32 19.99
C LYS A 171 -1.76 0.39 19.29
N LEU A 172 -1.26 -0.54 18.47
CA LEU A 172 -2.10 -1.58 17.88
C LEU A 172 -2.82 -2.38 18.98
N HIS A 173 -2.08 -2.91 19.96
CA HIS A 173 -2.70 -3.71 21.02
C HIS A 173 -3.68 -2.91 21.89
N GLN A 174 -3.45 -1.61 22.08
CA GLN A 174 -4.42 -0.72 22.73
C GLN A 174 -5.71 -0.61 21.92
N ALA A 175 -5.62 -0.45 20.60
CA ALA A 175 -6.79 -0.44 19.72
C ALA A 175 -7.56 -1.77 19.76
N LEU A 176 -6.86 -2.91 19.76
CA LEU A 176 -7.50 -4.23 19.91
C LEU A 176 -8.24 -4.34 21.24
N ARG A 177 -7.62 -3.90 22.35
CA ARG A 177 -8.28 -3.88 23.67
C ARG A 177 -9.48 -2.95 23.72
N ALA A 178 -9.39 -1.77 23.11
CA ALA A 178 -10.49 -0.82 23.04
C ALA A 178 -11.68 -1.41 22.26
N ALA A 179 -11.42 -2.02 21.10
CA ALA A 179 -12.44 -2.67 20.28
C ALA A 179 -13.16 -3.81 21.03
N LEU A 180 -12.42 -4.58 21.83
CA LEU A 180 -12.97 -5.66 22.66
C LEU A 180 -13.75 -5.16 23.88
N ALA A 181 -13.49 -3.95 24.35
CA ALA A 181 -14.18 -3.34 25.48
C ALA A 181 -15.52 -2.68 25.09
N GLU A 182 -15.80 -2.49 23.80
CA GLU A 182 -17.09 -2.03 23.33
C GLU A 182 -18.20 -3.02 23.72
N GLY A 183 -19.20 -2.51 24.47
CA GLY A 183 -20.32 -3.32 24.93
C GLY A 183 -21.21 -3.83 23.79
N GLU A 184 -21.99 -4.88 24.06
CA GLU A 184 -22.97 -5.45 23.11
C GLU A 184 -24.06 -4.47 22.66
N SER A 185 -24.25 -3.37 23.40
CA SER A 185 -25.25 -2.33 23.10
C SER A 185 -24.80 -1.30 22.05
N ALA A 186 -23.58 -1.40 21.50
CA ALA A 186 -23.13 -0.52 20.43
C ALA A 186 -23.90 -0.85 19.15
N ALA A 187 -24.99 -0.12 18.88
CA ALA A 187 -25.76 -0.27 17.65
C ALA A 187 -24.82 -0.07 16.45
N GLY A 188 -24.68 -1.12 15.62
CA GLY A 188 -23.79 -1.11 14.47
C GLY A 188 -24.15 0.02 13.51
N ILE A 189 -23.15 0.79 13.07
CA ILE A 189 -23.34 1.77 12.01
C ILE A 189 -23.38 1.07 10.65
N ALA A 190 -24.15 1.64 9.73
CA ALA A 190 -24.16 1.16 8.35
C ALA A 190 -22.74 1.24 7.78
N ALA A 191 -22.29 0.13 7.18
CA ALA A 191 -21.01 0.07 6.51
C ALA A 191 -20.91 1.18 5.45
N ALA A 192 -19.73 1.77 5.30
CA ALA A 192 -19.48 2.68 4.21
C ALA A 192 -19.65 1.90 2.89
N PRO A 193 -20.17 2.51 1.81
CA PRO A 193 -20.17 1.86 0.51
C PRO A 193 -18.77 1.35 0.21
N GLY A 194 -18.65 0.08 -0.17
CA GLY A 194 -17.39 -0.45 -0.66
C GLY A 194 -16.95 0.36 -1.88
N HIS A 195 -15.64 0.38 -2.14
CA HIS A 195 -15.18 0.87 -3.43
C HIS A 195 -15.61 -0.15 -4.49
N PRO A 196 -16.42 0.24 -5.49
CA PRO A 196 -16.76 -0.66 -6.58
C PRO A 196 -15.47 -1.18 -7.21
N GLN A 197 -15.45 -2.46 -7.56
CA GLN A 197 -14.40 -2.96 -8.44
C GLN A 197 -14.53 -2.22 -9.77
N GLU A 198 -13.67 -1.23 -10.00
CA GLU A 198 -13.62 -0.52 -11.27
C GLU A 198 -13.29 -1.54 -12.37
N ALA A 199 -14.12 -1.59 -13.42
CA ALA A 199 -13.84 -2.41 -14.57
C ALA A 199 -12.50 -1.95 -15.18
N SER A 200 -11.49 -2.80 -15.09
CA SER A 200 -10.18 -2.52 -15.69
C SER A 200 -10.25 -2.71 -17.19
N TYR A 201 -9.58 -1.84 -17.94
CA TYR A 201 -9.37 -1.97 -19.37
C TYR A 201 -8.56 -3.23 -19.70
N LYS A 202 -8.92 -3.87 -20.80
CA LYS A 202 -8.29 -5.07 -21.36
C LYS A 202 -7.70 -4.79 -22.74
N PRO A 203 -6.75 -5.62 -23.21
CA PRO A 203 -6.34 -5.59 -24.60
C PRO A 203 -7.56 -5.68 -25.52
N GLY A 204 -7.68 -4.73 -26.44
CA GLY A 204 -8.84 -4.53 -27.31
C GLY A 204 -9.68 -3.30 -26.97
N ASP A 205 -9.68 -2.86 -25.71
CA ASP A 205 -10.46 -1.71 -25.26
C ASP A 205 -9.85 -0.38 -25.74
N ILE A 206 -10.72 0.61 -25.96
CA ILE A 206 -10.32 1.98 -26.30
C ILE A 206 -10.31 2.79 -25.02
N LEU A 207 -9.13 3.29 -24.65
CA LEU A 207 -8.98 4.21 -23.55
C LEU A 207 -9.62 5.56 -23.93
N PRO A 208 -10.54 6.10 -23.11
CA PRO A 208 -11.06 7.45 -23.30
C PRO A 208 -9.94 8.49 -23.12
N GLY A 209 -10.23 9.79 -23.14
CA GLY A 209 -9.26 10.89 -22.96
C GLY A 209 -8.60 10.96 -21.57
N LEU A 210 -8.15 9.84 -21.03
CA LEU A 210 -7.43 9.69 -19.77
C LEU A 210 -6.11 10.46 -19.85
N THR A 211 -5.90 11.32 -18.87
CA THR A 211 -4.71 12.18 -18.75
C THR A 211 -4.16 12.06 -17.33
N THR A 212 -2.84 12.13 -17.18
CA THR A 212 -2.16 12.20 -15.89
C THR A 212 -1.17 13.36 -15.87
N SER A 213 -0.71 13.77 -14.70
CA SER A 213 0.36 14.76 -14.55
C SER A 213 1.68 14.06 -14.28
N ILE A 214 2.72 14.36 -15.06
CA ILE A 214 4.07 13.84 -14.83
C ILE A 214 4.76 14.62 -13.72
N THR A 215 5.94 14.18 -13.27
CA THR A 215 6.66 14.80 -12.13
C THR A 215 7.01 16.27 -12.33
N THR A 216 7.05 16.77 -13.57
CA THR A 216 7.22 18.20 -13.88
C THR A 216 5.93 19.02 -13.80
N GLY A 217 4.79 18.38 -13.51
CA GLY A 217 3.45 18.99 -13.51
C GLY A 217 2.80 19.07 -14.90
N GLN A 218 3.51 18.70 -15.97
CA GLN A 218 2.95 18.68 -17.32
C GLN A 218 1.90 17.57 -17.47
N ALA A 219 0.81 17.86 -18.20
CA ALA A 219 -0.18 16.85 -18.56
C ALA A 219 0.37 15.88 -19.62
N PHE A 220 0.13 14.59 -19.41
CA PHE A 220 0.46 13.50 -20.33
C PHE A 220 -0.82 12.75 -20.74
N PRO A 221 -1.15 12.68 -22.04
CA PRO A 221 -2.34 11.98 -22.52
C PRO A 221 -2.09 10.46 -22.56
N VAL A 222 -2.56 9.74 -21.54
CA VAL A 222 -2.45 8.28 -21.47
C VAL A 222 -3.38 7.61 -22.49
N GLY A 223 -4.62 8.09 -22.62
CA GLY A 223 -5.64 7.56 -23.53
C GLY A 223 -6.08 8.54 -24.63
N GLY A 224 -7.11 8.17 -25.40
CA GLY A 224 -7.58 8.95 -26.56
C GLY A 224 -6.66 8.90 -27.78
N PRO A 225 -7.00 9.52 -28.92
CA PRO A 225 -6.17 9.47 -30.11
C PRO A 225 -4.86 10.27 -29.96
N SER A 226 -3.78 9.74 -30.52
CA SER A 226 -2.48 10.39 -30.59
C SER A 226 -2.44 11.43 -31.72
N ARG A 227 -1.92 12.62 -31.43
CA ARG A 227 -1.90 13.75 -32.39
C ARG A 227 -0.88 13.57 -33.53
N ASP A 228 0.22 12.88 -33.26
CA ASP A 228 1.31 12.67 -34.22
C ASP A 228 1.32 11.23 -34.80
N GLY A 229 0.26 10.46 -34.55
CA GLY A 229 0.11 9.10 -35.02
C GLY A 229 1.01 8.08 -34.33
N LYS A 230 1.76 8.46 -33.28
CA LYS A 230 2.61 7.51 -32.56
C LYS A 230 1.83 6.77 -31.47
N PRO A 231 2.14 5.48 -31.24
CA PRO A 231 1.62 4.75 -30.09
C PRO A 231 2.18 5.29 -28.78
N ARG A 232 1.60 4.84 -27.67
CA ARG A 232 2.12 5.05 -26.30
C ARG A 232 2.54 3.74 -25.67
N ALA A 233 3.57 3.81 -24.84
CA ALA A 233 4.07 2.71 -24.04
C ALA A 233 4.10 3.14 -22.57
N VAL A 234 3.29 2.48 -21.74
CA VAL A 234 3.09 2.84 -20.33
C VAL A 234 3.69 1.72 -19.46
N LEU A 235 4.82 2.02 -18.82
CA LEU A 235 5.52 1.11 -17.92
C LEU A 235 5.02 1.32 -16.49
N PHE A 236 4.36 0.32 -15.92
CA PHE A 236 3.98 0.27 -14.51
C PHE A 236 5.10 -0.36 -13.69
N PHE A 237 5.58 0.34 -12.66
CA PHE A 237 6.70 -0.11 -11.85
C PHE A 237 6.57 0.35 -10.39
N SER A 238 7.47 -0.14 -9.52
CA SER A 238 7.63 0.38 -8.16
C SER A 238 9.08 0.83 -7.95
N PRO A 239 9.34 2.04 -7.42
CA PRO A 239 10.70 2.57 -7.22
C PRO A 239 11.61 1.68 -6.39
N TRP A 240 11.03 0.96 -5.42
CA TRP A 240 11.75 0.05 -4.52
C TRP A 240 11.97 -1.35 -5.11
N CYS A 241 11.36 -1.72 -6.23
CA CYS A 241 11.32 -3.10 -6.70
C CYS A 241 12.72 -3.70 -6.91
N GLU A 242 13.63 -2.98 -7.58
CA GLU A 242 14.97 -3.49 -7.88
C GLU A 242 15.82 -3.73 -6.64
N SER A 243 15.78 -2.79 -5.68
CA SER A 243 16.67 -2.80 -4.52
C SER A 243 16.09 -3.65 -3.38
N TYR A 244 14.81 -3.47 -3.07
CA TYR A 244 14.15 -4.15 -1.96
C TYR A 244 14.03 -5.66 -2.18
N LEU A 245 13.76 -6.08 -3.42
CA LEU A 245 13.57 -7.49 -3.75
C LEU A 245 14.87 -8.21 -4.13
N ALA A 246 16.00 -7.52 -4.23
CA ALA A 246 17.26 -8.10 -4.71
C ALA A 246 17.66 -9.38 -3.96
N THR A 247 17.45 -9.41 -2.65
CA THR A 247 17.78 -10.57 -1.81
C THR A 247 16.63 -11.57 -1.70
N SER A 248 15.40 -11.09 -1.50
CA SER A 248 14.25 -11.96 -1.19
C SER A 248 13.60 -12.57 -2.43
N ARG A 249 13.70 -11.89 -3.60
CA ARG A 249 13.13 -12.29 -4.89
C ARG A 249 14.00 -11.80 -6.06
N PRO A 250 15.21 -12.36 -6.23
CA PRO A 250 16.17 -11.88 -7.22
C PRO A 250 15.66 -11.88 -8.66
N ALA A 251 14.84 -12.87 -9.05
CA ALA A 251 14.23 -12.92 -10.38
C ALA A 251 13.29 -11.73 -10.65
N MET A 252 12.46 -11.35 -9.66
CA MET A 252 11.58 -10.19 -9.78
C MET A 252 12.36 -8.88 -9.81
N ALA A 253 13.38 -8.76 -8.96
CA ALA A 253 14.27 -7.60 -8.98
C ALA A 253 14.99 -7.43 -10.33
N ALA A 254 15.42 -8.54 -10.95
CA ALA A 254 16.02 -8.54 -12.28
C ALA A 254 15.00 -8.14 -13.37
N ALA A 255 13.75 -8.62 -13.29
CA ALA A 255 12.70 -8.21 -14.21
C ALA A 255 12.41 -6.70 -14.12
N CYS A 256 12.32 -6.14 -12.91
CA CYS A 256 12.16 -4.69 -12.72
C CYS A 256 13.30 -3.88 -13.34
N ARG A 257 14.56 -4.32 -13.15
CA ARG A 257 15.74 -3.71 -13.78
C ARG A 257 15.65 -3.78 -15.30
N GLN A 258 15.37 -4.96 -15.84
CA GLN A 258 15.25 -5.19 -17.27
C GLN A 258 14.15 -4.30 -17.90
N ALA A 259 12.99 -4.19 -17.26
CA ALA A 259 11.90 -3.36 -17.76
C ALA A 259 12.27 -1.87 -17.79
N ARG A 260 12.96 -1.36 -16.76
CA ARG A 260 13.51 0.01 -16.77
C ARG A 260 14.50 0.20 -17.92
N GLU A 261 15.46 -0.69 -18.07
CA GLU A 261 16.50 -0.59 -19.11
C GLU A 261 15.92 -0.64 -20.52
N VAL A 262 14.93 -1.52 -20.76
CA VAL A 262 14.20 -1.59 -22.03
C VAL A 262 13.44 -0.30 -22.30
N ALA A 263 12.67 0.20 -21.33
CA ALA A 263 11.91 1.43 -21.51
C ALA A 263 12.82 2.63 -21.78
N SER A 264 13.91 2.77 -21.01
CA SER A 264 14.93 3.81 -21.23
C SER A 264 15.53 3.73 -22.63
N SER A 265 15.91 2.53 -23.08
CA SER A 265 16.53 2.34 -24.41
C SER A 265 15.58 2.68 -25.57
N LEU A 266 14.28 2.41 -25.42
CA LEU A 266 13.29 2.64 -26.47
C LEU A 266 12.67 4.04 -26.46
N ALA A 267 12.64 4.70 -25.29
CA ALA A 267 12.14 6.06 -25.16
C ALA A 267 12.92 7.06 -26.03
N ASP A 268 14.25 6.92 -26.07
CA ASP A 268 15.12 7.83 -26.82
C ASP A 268 15.04 7.64 -28.35
N GLN A 269 14.39 6.57 -28.82
CA GLN A 269 14.25 6.29 -30.26
C GLN A 269 13.10 7.07 -30.91
N GLY A 270 12.27 7.76 -30.11
CA GLY A 270 11.15 8.56 -30.59
C GLY A 270 10.06 7.76 -31.30
N GLN A 271 10.03 6.43 -31.08
CA GLN A 271 9.15 5.52 -31.80
C GLN A 271 7.72 5.44 -31.23
N ALA A 272 7.57 5.77 -29.96
CA ALA A 272 6.34 5.84 -29.19
C ALA A 272 6.50 6.94 -28.12
N HIS A 273 5.38 7.41 -27.57
CA HIS A 273 5.40 8.25 -26.37
C HIS A 273 5.46 7.35 -25.14
N TRP A 274 6.54 7.45 -24.37
CA TRP A 274 6.74 6.63 -23.18
C TRP A 274 6.29 7.34 -21.92
N LEU A 275 5.78 6.57 -20.95
CA LEU A 275 5.44 7.03 -19.60
C LEU A 275 5.78 5.94 -18.60
N GLY A 276 6.48 6.28 -17.52
CA GLY A 276 6.61 5.43 -16.35
C GLY A 276 5.59 5.81 -15.28
N VAL A 277 4.80 4.85 -14.82
CA VAL A 277 3.79 5.01 -13.77
C VAL A 277 4.28 4.26 -12.53
N ALA A 278 4.70 5.00 -11.50
CA ALA A 278 5.14 4.45 -10.24
C ALA A 278 3.96 4.13 -9.33
N SER A 279 3.93 2.95 -8.73
CA SER A 279 2.94 2.59 -7.70
C SER A 279 3.10 3.47 -6.46
N GLY A 280 2.00 3.90 -5.85
CA GLY A 280 1.98 4.56 -4.53
C GLY A 280 2.19 3.61 -3.34
N LEU A 281 2.17 2.28 -3.54
CA LEU A 281 2.43 1.34 -2.46
C LEU A 281 3.93 1.40 -2.10
N TRP A 282 4.24 1.71 -0.85
CA TRP A 282 5.62 1.91 -0.37
C TRP A 282 6.40 3.04 -1.09
N ALA A 283 5.70 3.97 -1.75
CA ALA A 283 6.36 5.08 -2.44
C ALA A 283 5.57 6.39 -2.32
N SER A 284 6.32 7.49 -2.31
CA SER A 284 5.87 8.87 -2.25
C SER A 284 6.46 9.65 -3.44
N ALA A 285 6.06 10.90 -3.60
CA ALA A 285 6.64 11.78 -4.61
C ALA A 285 8.16 11.95 -4.42
N LYS A 286 8.61 11.99 -3.16
CA LYS A 286 10.03 12.04 -2.83
C LYS A 286 10.76 10.74 -3.21
N ASP A 287 10.19 9.57 -2.92
CA ASP A 287 10.82 8.29 -3.31
C ASP A 287 10.98 8.18 -4.83
N LEU A 288 10.00 8.68 -5.60
CA LEU A 288 10.07 8.73 -7.06
C LEU A 288 11.15 9.71 -7.53
N ALA A 289 11.27 10.88 -6.90
CA ALA A 289 12.32 11.85 -7.22
C ALA A 289 13.73 11.29 -6.92
N ASP A 290 13.91 10.63 -5.77
CA ASP A 290 15.16 9.99 -5.39
C ASP A 290 15.51 8.84 -6.36
N TYR A 291 14.51 8.07 -6.79
CA TYR A 291 14.67 7.03 -7.82
C TYR A 291 15.14 7.60 -9.16
N GLN A 292 14.59 8.74 -9.59
CA GLN A 292 15.01 9.45 -10.81
C GLN A 292 16.43 9.99 -10.70
N ALA A 293 16.81 10.53 -9.54
CA ALA A 293 18.12 11.14 -9.31
C ALA A 293 19.24 10.12 -9.09
N ASN A 294 18.92 8.87 -8.73
CA ASN A 294 19.92 7.85 -8.42
C ASN A 294 20.65 7.36 -9.68
N PRO A 295 21.99 7.48 -9.78
CA PRO A 295 22.76 7.06 -10.96
C PRO A 295 22.58 5.59 -11.37
N LYS A 296 22.23 4.70 -10.44
CA LYS A 296 22.01 3.26 -10.73
C LYS A 296 20.65 2.98 -11.35
N THR A 297 19.69 3.87 -11.12
CA THR A 297 18.30 3.78 -11.63
C THR A 297 17.94 4.96 -12.51
N ALA A 298 18.93 5.77 -12.91
CA ALA A 298 18.72 6.99 -13.67
C ALA A 298 17.92 6.69 -14.93
N VAL A 299 16.86 7.46 -15.11
CA VAL A 299 15.94 7.36 -16.23
C VAL A 299 16.23 8.53 -17.18
N PRO A 300 16.43 8.30 -18.48
CA PRO A 300 16.67 9.38 -19.43
C PRO A 300 15.44 10.30 -19.55
N SER A 301 15.67 11.53 -20.01
CA SER A 301 14.61 12.55 -20.16
C SER A 301 13.49 12.11 -21.11
N GLY A 302 13.73 11.15 -22.00
CA GLY A 302 12.73 10.56 -22.90
C GLY A 302 11.65 9.72 -22.20
N LEU A 303 11.86 9.31 -20.95
CA LEU A 303 10.89 8.55 -20.16
C LEU A 303 10.36 9.40 -18.99
N PRO A 304 9.34 10.25 -19.22
CA PRO A 304 8.70 10.99 -18.13
C PRO A 304 8.06 10.02 -17.14
N LEU A 305 8.07 10.37 -15.86
CA LEU A 305 7.48 9.55 -14.80
C LEU A 305 6.29 10.27 -14.15
N THR A 306 5.38 9.49 -13.58
CA THR A 306 4.30 9.95 -12.70
C THR A 306 4.16 9.02 -11.51
N LEU A 307 3.59 9.51 -10.41
CA LEU A 307 3.24 8.71 -9.25
C LEU A 307 1.72 8.46 -9.24
N ASP A 308 1.32 7.20 -9.30
CA ASP A 308 -0.07 6.77 -9.11
C ASP A 308 -0.34 6.57 -7.61
N ALA A 309 -0.42 7.69 -6.89
CA ALA A 309 -0.45 7.72 -5.43
C ALA A 309 -1.66 6.99 -4.83
N ASP A 310 -2.81 7.05 -5.50
CA ASP A 310 -4.07 6.41 -5.09
C ASP A 310 -4.34 5.08 -5.81
N GLY A 311 -3.45 4.66 -6.71
CA GLY A 311 -3.56 3.41 -7.46
C GLY A 311 -4.61 3.44 -8.57
N HIS A 312 -5.14 4.60 -8.97
CA HIS A 312 -6.20 4.69 -9.97
C HIS A 312 -5.73 4.19 -11.35
N LEU A 313 -4.53 4.54 -11.81
CA LEU A 313 -4.00 4.04 -13.08
C LEU A 313 -3.72 2.53 -13.02
N PHE A 314 -3.15 2.04 -11.93
CA PHE A 314 -2.91 0.61 -11.71
C PHE A 314 -4.23 -0.19 -11.80
N ARG A 315 -5.28 0.27 -11.12
CA ARG A 315 -6.61 -0.37 -11.18
C ARG A 315 -7.24 -0.25 -12.56
N ALA A 316 -7.19 0.93 -13.19
CA ALA A 316 -7.73 1.14 -14.52
C ALA A 316 -7.12 0.17 -15.54
N PHE A 317 -5.83 -0.14 -15.47
CA PHE A 317 -5.18 -1.11 -16.34
C PHE A 317 -5.22 -2.56 -15.82
N GLY A 318 -5.81 -2.79 -14.64
CA GLY A 318 -5.86 -4.11 -14.00
C GLY A 318 -4.48 -4.66 -13.66
N VAL A 319 -3.49 -3.78 -13.49
CA VAL A 319 -2.10 -4.16 -13.19
C VAL A 319 -1.99 -4.53 -11.73
N ARG A 320 -1.70 -5.81 -11.47
CA ARG A 320 -1.38 -6.33 -10.13
C ARG A 320 0.05 -6.81 -10.00
N GLU A 321 0.82 -6.79 -11.08
CA GLU A 321 2.20 -7.25 -11.10
C GLU A 321 3.07 -6.16 -11.70
N VAL A 322 4.16 -5.80 -11.01
CA VAL A 322 5.19 -4.91 -11.51
C VAL A 322 6.50 -5.69 -11.69
N PRO A 323 7.22 -5.46 -12.79
CA PRO A 323 6.89 -4.50 -13.84
C PRO A 323 5.79 -5.02 -14.79
N SER A 324 4.99 -4.11 -15.34
CA SER A 324 4.05 -4.39 -16.44
C SER A 324 4.14 -3.31 -17.52
N LEU A 325 4.03 -3.67 -18.78
CA LEU A 325 4.11 -2.72 -19.91
C LEU A 325 2.85 -2.76 -20.76
N ALA A 326 2.05 -1.69 -20.70
CA ALA A 326 0.88 -1.52 -21.57
C ALA A 326 1.27 -0.79 -22.86
N ILE A 327 0.86 -1.33 -24.01
CA ILE A 327 1.04 -0.71 -25.33
C ILE A 327 -0.32 -0.26 -25.84
N ILE A 328 -0.38 1.01 -26.25
CA ILE A 328 -1.60 1.69 -26.69
C ILE A 328 -1.35 2.24 -28.09
N ASP A 329 -2.19 1.88 -29.07
CA ASP A 329 -2.05 2.36 -30.44
C ASP A 329 -2.37 3.86 -30.58
N ALA A 330 -2.15 4.39 -31.78
CA ALA A 330 -2.43 5.78 -32.11
C ALA A 330 -3.92 6.17 -31.99
N LYS A 331 -4.84 5.21 -31.97
CA LYS A 331 -6.28 5.44 -31.79
C LYS A 331 -6.71 5.37 -30.32
N GLY A 332 -5.80 5.05 -29.41
CA GLY A 332 -6.09 4.88 -27.98
C GLY A 332 -6.49 3.46 -27.59
N ARG A 333 -6.36 2.47 -28.48
CA ARG A 333 -6.66 1.08 -28.15
C ARG A 333 -5.50 0.41 -27.44
N ILE A 334 -5.75 -0.26 -26.33
CA ILE A 334 -4.74 -1.11 -25.69
C ILE A 334 -4.53 -2.34 -26.58
N THR A 335 -3.33 -2.51 -27.13
CA THR A 335 -3.01 -3.66 -27.99
C THR A 335 -2.49 -4.84 -27.18
N ARG A 336 -1.71 -4.55 -26.12
CA ARG A 336 -1.10 -5.54 -25.23
C ARG A 336 -0.87 -4.96 -23.83
N ILE A 337 -0.85 -5.84 -22.84
CA ILE A 337 -0.26 -5.60 -21.51
C ILE A 337 0.68 -6.76 -21.26
N LEU A 338 1.98 -6.49 -21.18
CA LEU A 338 3.04 -7.46 -20.99
C LEU A 338 3.38 -7.57 -19.50
N GLY A 339 3.48 -8.79 -18.99
CA GLY A 339 3.95 -9.06 -17.63
C GLY A 339 5.48 -9.10 -17.50
N PRO A 340 6.01 -9.29 -16.29
CA PRO A 340 7.46 -9.21 -16.01
C PRO A 340 8.33 -10.07 -16.91
N GLU A 341 7.90 -11.30 -17.20
CA GLU A 341 8.66 -12.27 -18.00
C GLU A 341 8.64 -11.96 -19.51
N GLU A 342 7.68 -11.15 -19.97
CA GLU A 342 7.49 -10.84 -21.39
C GLU A 342 8.26 -9.58 -21.83
N ILE A 343 8.63 -8.70 -20.90
CA ILE A 343 9.28 -7.41 -21.17
C ILE A 343 10.75 -7.61 -21.52
N THR A 344 11.01 -7.98 -22.76
CA THR A 344 12.35 -7.99 -23.37
C THR A 344 12.47 -6.87 -24.39
N LEU A 345 13.71 -6.47 -24.74
CA LEU A 345 13.93 -5.45 -25.77
C LEU A 345 13.26 -5.86 -27.09
N ALA A 346 13.43 -7.10 -27.53
CA ALA A 346 12.86 -7.62 -28.78
C ALA A 346 11.32 -7.67 -28.75
N THR A 347 10.71 -8.08 -27.63
CA THR A 347 9.25 -8.09 -27.50
C THR A 347 8.67 -6.68 -27.47
N ALA A 348 9.27 -5.78 -26.69
CA ALA A 348 8.82 -4.39 -26.60
C ALA A 348 8.95 -3.67 -27.95
N GLN A 349 10.08 -3.80 -28.66
CA GLN A 349 10.28 -3.24 -30.00
C GLN A 349 9.24 -3.72 -31.00
N ARG A 350 9.02 -5.04 -31.08
CA ARG A 350 8.03 -5.62 -31.99
C ARG A 350 6.62 -5.12 -31.67
N THR A 351 6.26 -5.08 -30.40
CA THR A 351 4.89 -4.68 -29.98
C THR A 351 4.65 -3.20 -30.25
N VAL A 352 5.63 -2.33 -30.00
CA VAL A 352 5.56 -0.90 -30.35
C VAL A 352 5.43 -0.71 -31.86
N ALA A 353 6.22 -1.42 -32.66
CA ALA A 353 6.17 -1.33 -34.11
C ALA A 353 4.79 -1.77 -34.68
N GLN A 354 4.18 -2.80 -34.09
CA GLN A 354 2.85 -3.30 -34.48
C GLN A 354 1.70 -2.37 -34.07
N ALA A 355 1.91 -1.45 -33.13
CA ALA A 355 0.88 -0.54 -32.62
C ALA A 355 0.84 0.82 -33.34
N ARG A 356 1.68 1.02 -34.36
CA ARG A 356 1.68 2.20 -35.23
C ARG A 356 0.61 2.07 -36.30
#